data_AF-A0A445FCY7-F1
#
_entry.id   AF-A0A445FCY7-F1
#
_cell.length_a   1.000
_cell.length_b   1.000
_cell.length_c   1.000
_cell.angle_alpha   90.00
_cell.angle_beta   90.00
_cell.angle_gamma   90.00
#
_symmetry.space_group_name_H-M   'P 1'
#
loop_
_entity.id
_entity.type
_entity.pdbx_description
1 polymer ?
#
loop_
_entity_poly.entity_id
_entity_poly.type
_entity_poly.pdbx_seq_one_letter_code
_entity_poly.pdbx_strand_id
1 'polypeptide(L)'
;MAENGRHDGPPTHAVVFVWNGHEGEDVTLVGDFTGNWKEPLKAKHQGGSRHEVEVKLPQGKYYYKFIVNGQWKHSTASPAERDDRGNVNNIIVIGETASVRPSVQHQQKDANVVKVIERPLNEKERFMLAKAARCIAFSICPIRLAPK
;
A
#
# COMPACT_ATOMS: atom_id res chain seq x y z
N MET A 1 -12.37 13.06 26.86
CA MET A 1 -11.29 14.04 27.02
C MET A 1 -10.15 13.50 26.20
N ALA A 2 -9.95 14.01 24.97
CA ALA A 2 -8.81 13.59 24.16
C ALA A 2 -7.57 14.17 24.84
N GLU A 3 -6.66 13.30 25.26
CA GLU A 3 -5.41 13.68 25.88
C GLU A 3 -4.62 14.47 24.82
N ASN A 4 -4.60 15.79 24.94
CA ASN A 4 -3.79 16.66 24.09
C ASN A 4 -2.33 16.38 24.41
N GLY A 5 -1.76 15.38 23.74
CA GLY A 5 -0.31 15.27 23.60
C GLY A 5 0.17 16.63 23.10
N ARG A 6 1.04 17.28 23.87
CA ARG A 6 1.59 18.56 23.44
C ARG A 6 2.56 18.28 22.30
N HIS A 7 2.15 18.56 21.07
CA HIS A 7 2.99 18.38 19.89
C HIS A 7 3.87 19.63 19.73
N ASP A 8 4.75 19.87 20.72
CA ASP A 8 5.52 21.12 20.92
C ASP A 8 6.76 21.24 20.00
N GLY A 9 6.68 20.70 18.78
CA GLY A 9 7.76 20.74 17.81
C GLY A 9 7.41 21.55 16.56
N PRO A 10 8.39 22.06 15.81
CA PRO A 10 8.12 22.62 14.49
C PRO A 10 7.51 21.54 13.58
N PRO A 11 6.55 21.90 12.70
CA PRO A 11 5.99 20.98 11.72
C PRO A 11 7.08 20.57 10.72
N THR A 12 7.56 19.34 10.86
CA THR A 12 8.77 18.83 10.20
C THR A 12 8.46 17.81 9.12
N HIS A 13 7.32 17.11 9.21
CA HIS A 13 6.99 15.99 8.34
C HIS A 13 5.78 16.32 7.49
N ALA A 14 5.93 16.27 6.16
CA ALA A 14 4.81 16.33 5.23
C ALA A 14 4.13 14.95 5.15
N VAL A 15 2.84 14.91 5.42
CA VAL A 15 2.04 13.69 5.52
C VAL A 15 0.87 13.79 4.57
N VAL A 16 0.70 12.77 3.73
CA VAL A 16 -0.43 12.69 2.78
C VAL A 16 -1.48 11.74 3.34
N PHE A 17 -2.64 12.27 3.66
CA PHE A 17 -3.82 11.51 4.03
C PHE A 17 -4.60 11.15 2.77
N VAL A 18 -4.87 9.86 2.59
CA VAL A 18 -5.56 9.34 1.40
C VAL A 18 -6.89 8.74 1.80
N TRP A 19 -7.95 9.14 1.08
CA TRP A 19 -9.26 8.51 1.10
C TRP A 19 -9.51 7.85 -0.26
N ASN A 20 -9.80 6.56 -0.24
CA ASN A 20 -10.20 5.80 -1.42
C ASN A 20 -11.69 5.46 -1.29
N GLY A 21 -12.52 6.15 -2.06
CA GLY A 21 -13.98 6.03 -1.99
C GLY A 21 -14.62 5.88 -3.35
N HIS A 22 -15.56 6.76 -3.67
CA HIS A 22 -16.20 6.83 -4.98
C HIS A 22 -15.92 8.17 -5.66
N GLU A 23 -16.07 8.21 -6.98
CA GLU A 23 -16.00 9.46 -7.73
C GLU A 23 -17.17 10.37 -7.35
N GLY A 24 -16.91 11.68 -7.24
CA GLY A 24 -17.93 12.68 -6.91
C GLY A 24 -18.24 12.83 -5.41
N GLU A 25 -17.50 12.15 -4.53
CA GLU A 25 -17.61 12.38 -3.07
C GLU A 25 -16.96 13.71 -2.66
N ASP A 26 -17.61 14.44 -1.75
CA ASP A 26 -16.98 15.57 -1.06
C ASP A 26 -16.31 15.06 0.21
N VAL A 27 -14.97 15.11 0.22
CA VAL A 27 -14.13 14.54 1.26
C VAL A 27 -13.41 15.65 2.01
N THR A 28 -13.58 15.67 3.32
CA THR A 28 -12.90 16.58 4.25
C THR A 28 -12.16 15.78 5.31
N LEU A 29 -10.96 16.21 5.67
CA LEU A 29 -10.15 15.64 6.74
C LEU A 29 -10.31 16.48 8.01
N VAL A 30 -10.53 15.81 9.14
CA VAL A 30 -10.62 16.44 10.46
C VAL A 30 -9.84 15.61 11.47
N GLY A 31 -9.10 16.27 12.36
CA GLY A 31 -8.37 15.61 13.42
C GLY A 31 -7.99 16.56 14.55
N ASP A 32 -7.23 16.05 15.50
CA ASP A 32 -6.62 16.85 16.57
C ASP A 32 -5.76 18.01 16.04
N PHE A 33 -5.01 17.78 14.95
CA PHE A 33 -4.18 18.79 14.28
C PHE A 33 -4.97 19.86 13.51
N THR A 34 -6.28 19.71 13.35
CA THR A 34 -7.14 20.68 12.64
C THR A 34 -7.94 21.55 13.62
N GLY A 35 -7.23 22.29 14.47
CA GLY A 35 -7.85 23.11 15.52
C GLY A 35 -8.64 22.28 16.55
N ASN A 36 -8.18 21.06 16.85
CA ASN A 36 -8.86 20.09 17.70
C ASN A 36 -10.29 19.79 17.20
N TRP A 37 -10.37 19.25 15.98
CA TRP A 37 -11.60 18.84 15.30
C TRP A 37 -12.56 19.94 14.85
N LYS A 38 -12.09 21.19 14.76
CA LYS A 38 -12.93 22.36 14.45
C LYS A 38 -12.73 22.94 13.04
N GLU A 39 -11.59 22.68 12.42
CA GLU A 39 -11.16 23.33 11.18
C GLU A 39 -10.98 22.33 10.04
N PRO A 40 -12.06 21.84 9.40
CA PRO A 40 -11.96 20.79 8.40
C PRO A 40 -11.12 21.19 7.18
N LEU A 41 -10.28 20.26 6.70
CA LEU A 41 -9.41 20.45 5.53
C LEU A 41 -9.99 19.71 4.32
N LYS A 42 -10.31 20.43 3.24
CA LYS A 42 -10.89 19.83 2.02
C LYS A 42 -9.84 19.01 1.26
N ALA A 43 -10.19 17.79 0.90
CA ALA A 43 -9.35 16.92 0.09
C ALA A 43 -9.36 17.31 -1.38
N LYS A 44 -8.19 17.19 -2.02
CA LYS A 44 -8.02 17.32 -3.46
C LYS A 44 -8.40 16.00 -4.11
N HIS A 45 -9.31 16.05 -5.07
CA HIS A 45 -9.65 14.90 -5.90
C HIS A 45 -8.54 14.64 -6.92
N GLN A 46 -7.95 13.44 -6.88
CA GLN A 46 -6.85 13.04 -7.77
C GLN A 46 -7.35 12.26 -9.01
N GLY A 47 -8.66 12.27 -9.26
CA GLY A 47 -9.31 11.48 -10.30
C GLY A 47 -9.79 10.11 -9.81
N GLY A 48 -10.86 9.60 -10.43
CA GLY A 48 -11.49 8.35 -10.02
C GLY A 48 -11.99 8.42 -8.57
N SER A 49 -11.60 7.44 -7.74
CA SER A 49 -12.03 7.31 -6.34
C SER A 49 -11.09 7.96 -5.31
N ARG A 50 -9.96 8.53 -5.73
CA ARG A 50 -8.87 8.91 -4.82
C ARG A 50 -8.94 10.39 -4.43
N HIS A 51 -8.87 10.65 -3.13
CA HIS A 51 -8.86 11.98 -2.54
C HIS A 51 -7.68 12.13 -1.58
N GLU A 52 -7.02 13.28 -1.59
CA GLU A 52 -5.79 13.50 -0.82
C GLU A 52 -5.75 14.84 -0.10
N VAL A 53 -5.18 14.84 1.10
CA VAL A 53 -4.83 16.06 1.85
C VAL A 53 -3.39 15.93 2.31
N GLU A 54 -2.56 16.93 1.98
CA GLU A 54 -1.19 17.03 2.51
C GLU A 54 -1.18 17.99 3.71
N VAL A 55 -0.65 17.53 4.84
CA VAL A 55 -0.53 18.31 6.08
C VAL A 55 0.88 18.19 6.62
N LYS A 56 1.47 19.30 7.07
CA LYS A 56 2.74 19.26 7.79
C LYS A 56 2.49 19.11 9.28
N LEU A 57 3.00 18.03 9.85
CA LEU A 57 2.80 17.70 11.26
C LEU A 57 4.15 17.63 12.01
N PRO A 58 4.19 18.08 13.28
CA PRO A 58 5.27 17.71 14.18
C PRO A 58 5.27 16.20 14.47
N GLN A 59 6.31 15.75 15.15
CA GLN A 59 6.30 14.40 15.73
C GLN A 59 5.19 14.28 16.78
N GLY A 60 4.54 13.13 16.82
CA GLY A 60 3.40 12.90 17.70
C GLY A 60 2.48 11.80 17.19
N LYS A 61 1.53 11.41 18.03
CA LYS A 61 0.42 10.54 17.67
C LYS A 61 -0.81 11.39 17.44
N TYR A 62 -1.44 11.22 16.29
CA TYR A 62 -2.58 12.03 15.88
C TYR A 62 -3.80 11.15 15.61
N TYR A 63 -4.96 11.63 16.03
CA TYR A 63 -6.26 11.03 15.74
C TYR A 63 -7.00 11.85 14.68
N TYR A 64 -7.57 11.15 13.69
CA TYR A 64 -8.29 11.80 12.60
C TYR A 64 -9.45 10.97 12.08
N LYS A 65 -10.29 11.63 11.28
CA LYS A 65 -11.44 11.05 10.59
C LYS A 65 -11.72 11.82 9.32
N PHE A 66 -12.46 11.19 8.41
CA PHE A 66 -12.95 11.84 7.20
C PHE A 66 -14.43 12.20 7.38
N ILE A 67 -14.82 13.35 6.84
CA ILE A 67 -16.21 13.69 6.58
C ILE A 67 -16.43 13.47 5.09
N VAL A 68 -17.25 12.50 4.74
CA VAL A 68 -17.53 12.11 3.35
C VAL A 68 -19.00 12.33 3.10
N ASN A 69 -19.34 13.29 2.23
CA ASN A 69 -20.72 13.72 1.99
C ASN A 69 -21.49 14.04 3.30
N GLY A 70 -20.83 14.73 4.23
CA GLY A 70 -21.40 15.11 5.52
C GLY A 70 -21.43 13.99 6.57
N GLN A 71 -20.94 12.78 6.27
CA GLN A 71 -20.92 11.65 7.19
C GLN A 71 -19.51 11.37 7.73
N TRP A 72 -19.40 11.20 9.05
CA TRP A 72 -18.14 10.86 9.70
C TRP A 72 -17.73 9.41 9.42
N LYS A 73 -16.66 9.20 8.65
CA LYS A 73 -16.13 7.90 8.26
C LYS A 73 -14.66 7.77 8.66
N HIS A 74 -14.29 6.59 9.13
CA HIS A 74 -12.88 6.21 9.25
C HIS A 74 -12.49 5.36 8.02
N SER A 75 -11.25 5.44 7.59
CA SER A 75 -10.67 4.58 6.57
C SER A 75 -10.39 3.20 7.15
N THR A 76 -10.80 2.15 6.44
CA THR A 76 -10.46 0.75 6.78
C THR A 76 -9.06 0.36 6.33
N ALA A 77 -8.43 1.17 5.47
CA ALA A 77 -7.07 0.93 4.97
C ALA A 77 -5.98 1.55 5.87
N SER A 78 -6.37 2.30 6.91
CA SER A 78 -5.46 2.97 7.84
C SER A 78 -5.65 2.43 9.26
N PRO A 79 -4.61 2.43 10.10
CA PRO A 79 -4.74 2.07 11.52
C PRO A 79 -5.84 2.89 12.20
N ALA A 80 -6.53 2.27 13.16
CA ALA A 80 -7.60 2.91 13.93
C ALA A 80 -7.62 2.37 15.36
N GLU A 81 -8.01 3.23 16.30
CA GLU A 81 -8.36 2.82 17.67
C GLU A 81 -9.82 3.16 17.96
N ARG A 82 -10.38 2.42 18.91
CA ARG A 82 -11.69 2.68 19.49
C ARG A 82 -11.50 3.40 20.82
N ASP A 83 -12.20 4.51 21.01
CA ASP A 83 -12.24 5.21 22.29
C ASP A 83 -13.20 4.54 23.29
N ASP A 84 -13.17 4.96 24.56
CA ASP A 84 -14.03 4.43 25.63
C ASP A 84 -15.53 4.66 25.37
N ARG A 85 -15.88 5.55 24.44
CA ARG A 85 -17.25 5.87 24.04
C ARG A 85 -17.70 5.05 22.83
N GLY A 86 -16.85 4.17 22.32
CA GLY A 86 -17.12 3.32 21.16
C GLY A 86 -16.85 3.97 19.80
N ASN A 87 -16.35 5.21 19.75
CA ASN A 87 -16.00 5.87 18.50
C ASN A 87 -14.70 5.29 17.95
N VAL A 88 -14.71 4.94 16.67
CA VAL A 88 -13.52 4.52 15.94
C VAL A 88 -12.97 5.70 15.17
N ASN A 89 -11.69 6.02 15.41
CA ASN A 89 -10.92 7.07 14.76
C ASN A 89 -9.65 6.46 14.16
N ASN A 90 -9.22 6.98 13.01
CA ASN A 90 -7.93 6.60 12.46
C ASN A 90 -6.78 7.25 13.25
N ILE A 91 -5.62 6.61 13.18
CA ILE A 91 -4.41 7.05 13.87
C ILE A 91 -3.26 7.13 12.90
N ILE A 92 -2.44 8.15 13.08
CA ILE A 92 -1.13 8.26 12.49
C ILE A 92 -0.09 8.61 13.55
N VAL A 93 1.06 7.94 13.51
CA VAL A 93 2.19 8.20 14.41
C VAL A 93 3.33 8.76 13.56
N ILE A 94 3.74 9.98 13.88
CA ILE A 94 4.87 10.68 13.27
C ILE A 94 6.05 10.58 14.24
N GLY A 95 7.10 9.87 13.84
CA GLY A 95 8.34 9.72 14.63
C GLY A 95 9.56 10.29 13.92
N GLU A 96 10.67 10.43 14.64
CA GLU A 96 11.95 10.79 14.03
C GLU A 96 12.35 9.73 12.99
N THR A 97 12.67 10.21 11.79
CA THR A 97 13.28 9.53 10.65
C THR A 97 13.25 8.01 10.73
N ALA A 98 12.42 7.37 9.92
CA ALA A 98 12.55 5.94 9.67
C ALA A 98 14.02 5.64 9.34
N SER A 99 14.75 5.03 10.29
CA SER A 99 15.90 4.22 9.93
C SER A 99 15.30 3.13 9.08
N VAL A 100 15.30 3.35 7.77
CA VAL A 100 15.00 2.33 6.78
C VAL A 100 16.16 1.34 6.87
N ARG A 101 16.18 0.51 7.92
CA ARG A 101 16.59 -0.86 7.69
C ARG A 101 15.51 -1.36 6.75
N PRO A 102 15.83 -1.70 5.49
CA PRO A 102 14.86 -2.36 4.65
C PRO A 102 14.50 -3.66 5.37
N SER A 103 13.44 -3.63 6.16
CA SER A 103 12.63 -4.82 6.37
C SER A 103 12.04 -5.09 5.02
N VAL A 104 12.80 -5.83 4.21
CA VAL A 104 12.26 -6.65 3.15
C VAL A 104 11.21 -7.48 3.87
N GLN A 105 9.95 -7.01 3.85
CA GLN A 105 8.85 -7.94 3.94
C GLN A 105 9.15 -8.87 2.77
N HIS A 106 9.59 -10.09 3.09
CA HIS A 106 9.50 -11.18 2.15
C HIS A 106 8.01 -11.25 1.81
N GLN A 107 7.61 -10.50 0.78
CA GLN A 107 6.54 -10.93 -0.10
C GLN A 107 6.91 -12.36 -0.41
N GLN A 108 6.06 -13.27 0.06
CA GLN A 108 6.17 -14.69 -0.14
C GLN A 108 6.49 -14.88 -1.62
N LYS A 109 7.77 -15.17 -1.87
CA LYS A 109 8.30 -15.20 -3.22
C LYS A 109 7.69 -16.44 -3.83
N ASP A 110 6.61 -16.26 -4.57
CA ASP A 110 6.08 -17.30 -5.44
C ASP A 110 7.27 -17.87 -6.20
N ALA A 111 7.55 -19.14 -5.95
CA ALA A 111 8.74 -19.84 -6.44
C ALA A 111 8.75 -20.03 -7.97
N ASN A 112 7.92 -19.28 -8.70
CA ASN A 112 7.66 -19.46 -10.11
C ASN A 112 7.81 -18.19 -10.97
N VAL A 113 8.43 -17.12 -10.45
CA VAL A 113 8.93 -16.05 -11.33
C VAL A 113 10.26 -16.50 -11.93
N VAL A 114 10.17 -17.21 -13.05
CA VAL A 114 11.30 -17.48 -13.94
C VAL A 114 11.82 -16.12 -14.42
N LYS A 115 12.97 -15.69 -13.88
CA LYS A 115 13.70 -14.55 -14.45
C LYS A 115 14.21 -14.99 -15.82
N VAL A 116 13.54 -14.56 -16.88
CA VAL A 116 14.03 -14.67 -18.25
C VAL A 116 15.31 -13.85 -18.31
N ILE A 117 16.45 -14.53 -18.35
CA ILE A 117 17.74 -13.86 -18.51
C ILE A 117 17.91 -13.65 -20.01
N GLU A 118 17.72 -12.42 -20.51
CA GLU A 118 17.90 -12.06 -21.93
C GLU A 118 19.39 -12.02 -22.35
N ARG A 119 20.27 -12.79 -21.69
CA ARG A 119 21.67 -12.88 -22.08
C ARG A 119 21.85 -13.94 -23.17
N PRO A 120 22.76 -13.74 -24.15
CA PRO A 120 23.09 -14.78 -25.10
C PRO A 120 23.64 -16.03 -24.38
N LEU A 121 23.07 -17.19 -24.70
CA LEU A 121 23.51 -18.48 -24.15
C LEU A 121 24.88 -18.87 -24.72
N ASN A 122 25.74 -19.41 -23.85
CA ASN A 122 27.02 -19.98 -24.27
C ASN A 122 26.84 -21.33 -25.01
N GLU A 123 27.87 -21.80 -25.70
CA GLU A 123 27.78 -22.99 -26.56
C GLU A 123 27.43 -24.28 -25.78
N LYS A 124 27.91 -24.40 -24.54
CA LYS A 124 27.59 -25.54 -23.66
C LYS A 124 26.12 -25.53 -23.24
N GLU A 125 25.60 -24.37 -22.86
CA GLU A 125 24.19 -24.18 -22.52
C GLU A 125 23.29 -24.45 -23.73
N ARG A 126 23.68 -23.99 -24.93
CA ARG A 126 22.98 -24.28 -26.19
C ARG A 126 22.94 -25.77 -26.48
N PHE A 127 24.06 -26.48 -26.30
CA PHE A 127 24.14 -27.92 -26.54
C PHE A 127 23.26 -28.70 -25.55
N MET A 128 23.28 -28.34 -24.27
CA MET A 128 22.41 -28.94 -23.25
C MET A 128 20.94 -28.69 -23.53
N LEU A 129 20.57 -27.45 -23.90
CA LEU A 129 19.19 -27.12 -24.24
C LEU A 129 18.71 -27.89 -25.48
N ALA A 130 19.53 -27.96 -26.53
CA ALA A 130 19.22 -28.74 -27.73
C ALA A 130 19.09 -30.24 -27.43
N LYS A 131 19.90 -30.78 -26.51
CA LYS A 131 19.82 -32.17 -26.06
C LYS A 131 18.52 -32.44 -25.30
N ALA A 132 18.15 -31.55 -24.37
CA ALA A 132 16.92 -31.66 -23.60
C ALA A 132 15.66 -31.59 -24.49
N ALA A 133 15.64 -30.66 -25.46
CA ALA A 133 14.54 -30.53 -26.42
C ALA A 133 14.32 -31.81 -27.24
N ARG A 134 15.40 -32.48 -27.67
CA ARG A 134 15.31 -33.77 -28.38
C ARG A 134 14.71 -34.85 -27.50
N CYS A 135 15.14 -34.96 -26.24
CA CYS A 135 14.58 -35.96 -25.31
C CYS A 135 13.07 -35.76 -25.08
N ILE A 136 12.61 -34.51 -25.00
CA ILE A 136 11.18 -34.20 -24.82
C ILE A 136 10.39 -34.54 -26.09
N ALA A 137 10.94 -34.27 -27.28
CA ALA A 137 10.29 -34.59 -28.56
C ALA A 137 10.08 -36.09 -28.79
N PHE A 138 10.95 -36.96 -28.25
CA PHE A 138 10.76 -38.43 -28.33
C PHE A 138 9.71 -38.97 -27.34
N SER A 139 9.36 -38.22 -26.30
CA SER A 139 8.34 -38.63 -25.32
C SER A 139 6.90 -38.26 -25.70
N ILE A 140 6.69 -37.52 -26.80
CA ILE A 140 5.36 -37.07 -27.23
C ILE A 140 5.11 -37.49 -28.68
N CYS A 141 4.95 -38.80 -28.91
CA CYS A 141 3.96 -39.37 -29.83
C CYS A 141 3.91 -40.92 -29.75
N PRO A 142 2.74 -41.52 -29.45
CA PRO A 142 2.49 -42.95 -29.58
C PRO A 142 1.88 -43.24 -30.95
N ILE A 143 2.59 -43.95 -31.84
CA ILE A 143 1.97 -44.52 -33.04
C ILE A 143 2.17 -46.04 -32.98
N ARG A 144 1.13 -46.75 -32.51
CA ARG A 144 0.98 -48.18 -32.77
C ARG A 144 0.54 -48.34 -34.23
N LEU A 145 1.49 -48.54 -35.13
CA LEU A 145 1.19 -49.18 -36.41
C LEU A 145 1.06 -50.68 -36.13
N ALA A 146 -0.17 -51.18 -36.09
CA ALA A 146 -0.45 -52.61 -36.15
C ALA A 146 -0.44 -53.05 -37.63
N PRO A 147 0.36 -54.05 -38.04
CA PRO A 147 0.23 -54.65 -39.36
C PRO A 147 -0.89 -55.71 -39.38
N LYS A 148 -1.56 -55.84 -40.53
CA LYS A 148 -2.46 -56.95 -40.88
C LYS A 148 -1.67 -58.14 -41.40
#